data_AF-A0A1H2FUC4-F1
#
_entry.id   AF-A0A1H2FUC4-F1
#
_cell.length_a   1.000
_cell.length_b   1.000
_cell.length_c   1.000
_cell.angle_alpha   90.00
_cell.angle_beta   90.00
_cell.angle_gamma   90.00
#
_symmetry.space_group_name_H-M   'P 1'
#
loop_
_entity.id
_entity.type
_entity.pdbx_description
1 polymer ?
#
loop_
_entity_poly.entity_id
_entity_poly.type
_entity_poly.pdbx_seq_one_letter_code
_entity_poly.pdbx_strand_id
1 'polypeptide(L)'
;MNLLKRGSYLVLLLLLGVTVSCENNDDDIAEITGLDFVVATLNAEGTKAGVVPTTAFGNGNILYTVDFGATADSDTDVFQTSAPMVTYDYPEETVTYTITVTASLEGAQDVSITKEHTVTFVVAPPSGGGGGGDTSAVAGTWRLAPESGAFGVGPALNDVSWFSSSADDVTTRACLFDDEYVFNADGTFQNVLGADTWLEAWQGADPDDCGAPVFPHDGSGAATYTYDATSGSITLDGRGAYLGLAKVINLAELESPAGAPDSITYIAALDGDTLEIDIEVAGGGYWSYKLVRDAAPSLEGTWKLAPESGAFGVGPALDDVSWFSSSSDDVTTRACLFDDEYVFNADGTFNNVLGADTWLEAWQGADPDDCGVPVFPHDGSGAATYTYDATAGSITLDGRGAYLGLAKVINLAELASPAEAPDSITYMADLDGDTLEIDIEVAGGGYWKYKLVRQ
;
A
#
# COMPACT_ATOMS: atom_id res chain seq x y z
N MET A 1 101.56 -11.18 28.45
CA MET A 1 100.39 -11.52 27.60
C MET A 1 100.14 -10.33 26.71
N ASN A 2 100.24 -10.29 25.38
CA ASN A 2 100.39 -11.29 24.30
C ASN A 2 101.15 -10.56 23.15
N LEU A 3 102.37 -10.94 22.77
CA LEU A 3 102.76 -11.87 21.69
C LEU A 3 102.00 -11.64 20.36
N LEU A 4 102.61 -10.99 19.36
CA LEU A 4 103.39 -11.54 18.20
C LEU A 4 102.52 -11.61 16.92
N LYS A 5 102.81 -10.77 15.91
CA LYS A 5 103.60 -11.03 14.67
C LYS A 5 102.79 -11.50 13.44
N ARG A 6 102.90 -10.68 12.39
CA ARG A 6 103.21 -11.00 10.97
C ARG A 6 102.47 -12.17 10.28
N GLY A 7 101.74 -11.82 9.22
CA GLY A 7 102.25 -11.95 7.84
C GLY A 7 101.90 -13.21 7.04
N SER A 8 101.15 -12.97 5.96
CA SER A 8 101.11 -13.68 4.67
C SER A 8 100.50 -15.08 4.62
N TYR A 9 99.51 -15.29 3.73
CA TYR A 9 99.59 -16.24 2.60
C TYR A 9 98.35 -16.13 1.69
N LEU A 10 98.63 -16.20 0.38
CA LEU A 10 97.71 -16.27 -0.74
C LEU A 10 96.64 -17.37 -0.57
N VAL A 11 95.40 -17.06 -0.97
CA VAL A 11 94.50 -18.03 -1.58
C VAL A 11 93.87 -17.40 -2.82
N LEU A 12 94.28 -17.95 -3.96
CA LEU A 12 93.74 -17.76 -5.30
C LEU A 12 92.39 -18.48 -5.37
N LEU A 13 91.30 -17.79 -5.72
CA LEU A 13 90.06 -18.44 -6.15
C LEU A 13 89.44 -17.66 -7.30
N LEU A 14 89.73 -18.21 -8.48
CA LEU A 14 89.21 -17.92 -9.80
C LEU A 14 87.87 -18.66 -9.93
N LEU A 15 86.75 -17.98 -10.13
CA LEU A 15 85.52 -18.61 -10.62
C LEU A 15 84.80 -17.68 -11.61
N LEU A 16 84.88 -18.15 -12.85
CA LEU A 16 84.29 -17.73 -14.11
C LEU A 16 82.93 -17.03 -14.02
N GLY A 17 82.83 -15.88 -14.69
CA GLY A 17 81.55 -15.36 -15.15
C GLY A 17 81.01 -16.24 -16.27
N VAL A 18 79.79 -16.75 -16.08
CA VAL A 18 78.99 -17.33 -17.16
C VAL A 18 78.04 -16.22 -17.61
N THR A 19 78.30 -15.69 -18.80
CA THR A 19 77.30 -14.90 -19.54
C THR A 19 76.24 -15.87 -20.03
N VAL A 20 75.10 -15.94 -19.34
CA VAL A 20 73.89 -16.55 -19.89
C VAL A 20 73.23 -15.49 -20.77
N SER A 21 73.24 -15.76 -22.07
CA SER A 21 72.41 -15.09 -23.06
C SER A 21 70.95 -15.37 -22.70
N CYS A 22 70.18 -14.35 -22.33
CA CYS A 22 68.72 -14.47 -22.36
C CYS A 22 68.32 -14.65 -23.82
N GLU A 23 67.79 -15.83 -24.14
CA GLU A 23 67.00 -16.03 -25.34
C GLU A 23 65.82 -15.04 -25.30
N ASN A 24 65.51 -14.47 -26.46
CA ASN A 24 64.30 -13.67 -26.68
C ASN A 24 63.08 -14.49 -26.28
N ASN A 25 62.57 -14.28 -25.07
CA ASN A 25 61.14 -14.35 -24.86
C ASN A 25 60.61 -13.01 -25.35
N ASP A 26 59.64 -13.05 -26.25
CA ASP A 26 58.75 -11.92 -26.46
C ASP A 26 58.29 -11.47 -25.07
N ASP A 27 58.72 -10.28 -24.65
CA ASP A 27 58.19 -9.64 -23.45
C ASP A 27 56.70 -9.45 -23.73
N ASP A 28 55.86 -10.37 -23.23
CA ASP A 28 54.44 -10.11 -23.04
C ASP A 28 54.37 -8.87 -22.16
N ILE A 29 54.26 -7.69 -22.79
CA ILE A 29 54.15 -6.42 -22.08
C ILE A 29 52.90 -6.57 -21.23
N ALA A 30 53.08 -6.52 -19.92
CA ALA A 30 51.98 -6.56 -18.98
C ALA A 30 51.04 -5.38 -19.33
N GLU A 31 49.85 -5.68 -19.83
CA GLU A 31 48.86 -4.66 -20.23
C GLU A 31 47.60 -4.82 -19.36
N ILE A 32 47.10 -3.70 -18.84
CA ILE A 32 45.84 -3.65 -18.09
C ILE A 32 44.72 -3.41 -19.09
N THR A 33 43.80 -4.37 -19.22
CA THR A 33 42.65 -4.25 -20.13
C THR A 33 41.33 -4.52 -19.41
N GLY A 34 40.27 -3.86 -19.87
CA GLY A 34 38.92 -4.03 -19.35
C GLY A 34 38.76 -3.63 -17.88
N LEU A 35 39.47 -2.58 -17.44
CA LEU A 35 39.23 -2.00 -16.11
C LEU A 35 37.78 -1.52 -16.02
N ASP A 36 37.05 -2.04 -15.05
CA ASP A 36 35.72 -1.61 -14.66
C ASP A 36 35.56 -1.69 -13.14
N PHE A 37 34.55 -1.05 -12.56
CA PHE A 37 34.21 -1.22 -11.16
C PHE A 37 32.72 -1.09 -10.90
N VAL A 38 32.23 -1.82 -9.91
CA VAL A 38 30.86 -1.70 -9.40
C VAL A 38 30.88 -0.88 -8.11
N VAL A 39 29.89 -0.01 -7.95
CA VAL A 39 29.64 0.77 -6.73
C VAL A 39 28.29 0.32 -6.15
N ALA A 40 28.21 0.14 -4.85
CA ALA A 40 26.97 -0.19 -4.14
C ALA A 40 26.84 0.62 -2.86
N THR A 41 25.64 1.07 -2.54
CA THR A 41 25.31 1.62 -1.21
C THR A 41 25.12 0.46 -0.23
N LEU A 42 25.74 0.54 0.94
CA LEU A 42 25.91 -0.58 1.89
C LEU A 42 25.26 -0.35 3.26
N ASN A 43 24.60 0.78 3.48
CA ASN A 43 23.88 1.07 4.72
C ASN A 43 22.53 1.74 4.44
N ALA A 44 21.65 1.64 5.43
CA ALA A 44 20.31 2.19 5.35
C ALA A 44 20.31 3.73 5.28
N GLU A 45 21.31 4.39 5.88
CA GLU A 45 21.44 5.86 5.86
C GLU A 45 21.90 6.41 4.50
N GLY A 46 22.26 5.52 3.56
CA GLY A 46 22.69 5.89 2.21
C GLY A 46 24.12 6.43 2.11
N THR A 47 24.84 6.56 3.24
CA THR A 47 26.17 7.19 3.33
C THR A 47 27.35 6.25 3.14
N LYS A 48 27.17 4.93 3.17
CA LYS A 48 28.26 3.96 3.03
C LYS A 48 28.27 3.40 1.63
N ALA A 49 29.39 3.54 0.91
CA ALA A 49 29.57 2.92 -0.40
C ALA A 49 30.63 1.82 -0.37
N GLY A 50 30.44 0.80 -1.19
CA GLY A 50 31.39 -0.25 -1.50
C GLY A 50 31.79 -0.22 -2.96
N VAL A 51 33.09 -0.33 -3.24
CA VAL A 51 33.65 -0.39 -4.60
C VAL A 51 34.35 -1.72 -4.81
N VAL A 52 33.99 -2.40 -5.90
CA VAL A 52 34.63 -3.64 -6.36
C VAL A 52 35.23 -3.42 -7.74
N PRO A 53 36.56 -3.23 -7.84
CA PRO A 53 37.24 -3.08 -9.11
C PRO A 53 37.51 -4.43 -9.77
N THR A 54 37.50 -4.46 -11.10
CA THR A 54 37.70 -5.64 -11.93
C THR A 54 38.53 -5.31 -13.17
N THR A 55 39.25 -6.28 -13.71
CA THR A 55 39.93 -6.21 -15.01
C THR A 55 39.65 -7.50 -15.78
N ALA A 56 39.70 -7.44 -17.11
CA ALA A 56 39.33 -8.58 -17.95
C ALA A 56 40.30 -9.78 -17.82
N PHE A 57 41.52 -9.58 -17.29
CA PHE A 57 42.57 -10.61 -17.25
C PHE A 57 43.48 -10.53 -16.00
N GLY A 58 42.89 -10.56 -14.80
CA GLY A 58 43.65 -10.43 -13.55
C GLY A 58 44.40 -11.69 -13.11
N ASN A 59 45.71 -11.77 -13.36
CA ASN A 59 46.61 -12.73 -12.68
C ASN A 59 46.93 -12.26 -11.24
N GLY A 60 45.94 -12.03 -10.38
CA GLY A 60 46.08 -11.80 -8.92
C GLY A 60 47.05 -10.72 -8.41
N ASN A 61 47.76 -10.03 -9.30
CA ASN A 61 48.91 -9.15 -9.01
C ASN A 61 48.60 -7.68 -9.35
N ILE A 62 47.38 -7.36 -9.75
CA ILE A 62 46.94 -5.98 -10.01
C ILE A 62 46.61 -5.34 -8.67
N LEU A 63 47.18 -4.16 -8.43
CA LEU A 63 46.84 -3.31 -7.32
C LEU A 63 45.87 -2.24 -7.80
N TYR A 64 44.67 -2.21 -7.24
CA TYR A 64 43.71 -1.16 -7.47
C TYR A 64 43.85 -0.10 -6.40
N THR A 65 43.86 1.17 -6.80
CA THR A 65 43.71 2.33 -5.95
C THR A 65 42.35 2.95 -6.23
N VAL A 66 41.48 3.01 -5.22
CA VAL A 66 40.13 3.56 -5.29
C VAL A 66 40.10 4.86 -4.52
N ASP A 67 39.73 5.94 -5.19
CA ASP A 67 39.50 7.27 -4.64
C ASP A 67 37.99 7.54 -4.68
N PHE A 68 37.37 7.74 -3.51
CA PHE A 68 35.93 7.97 -3.40
C PHE A 68 35.50 9.41 -3.73
N GLY A 69 36.44 10.34 -3.94
CA GLY A 69 36.16 11.70 -4.41
C GLY A 69 35.45 12.60 -3.39
N ALA A 70 35.40 12.19 -2.12
CA ALA A 70 34.83 12.97 -1.02
C ALA A 70 35.75 14.11 -0.58
N THR A 71 37.06 13.97 -0.77
CA THR A 71 38.02 15.03 -0.44
C THR A 71 38.94 15.34 -1.62
N ALA A 72 38.91 16.58 -2.11
CA ALA A 72 39.68 16.96 -3.30
C ALA A 72 41.21 16.99 -3.11
N ASP A 73 41.70 17.06 -1.86
CA ASP A 73 43.11 17.33 -1.54
C ASP A 73 43.66 16.47 -0.37
N SER A 74 43.03 15.33 -0.05
CA SER A 74 43.51 14.47 1.03
C SER A 74 43.41 12.99 0.66
N ASP A 75 44.37 12.17 1.08
CA ASP A 75 44.35 10.72 0.84
C ASP A 75 43.43 9.96 1.84
N THR A 76 42.47 10.64 2.49
CA THR A 76 41.66 10.03 3.56
C THR A 76 40.54 9.14 3.04
N ASP A 77 40.18 9.29 1.76
CA ASP A 77 39.18 8.55 1.02
C ASP A 77 39.81 7.72 -0.13
N VAL A 78 41.12 7.49 -0.06
CA VAL A 78 41.87 6.71 -1.05
C VAL A 78 42.34 5.39 -0.45
N PHE A 79 41.94 4.26 -1.05
CA PHE A 79 42.21 2.91 -0.54
C PHE A 79 42.81 2.01 -1.61
N GLN A 80 43.71 1.11 -1.20
CA GLN A 80 44.29 0.11 -2.09
C GLN A 80 43.72 -1.29 -1.83
N THR A 81 43.48 -2.04 -2.90
CA THR A 81 42.97 -3.41 -2.85
C THR A 81 43.49 -4.25 -4.01
N SER A 82 43.62 -5.56 -3.81
CA SER A 82 44.00 -6.52 -4.85
C SER A 82 42.89 -7.50 -5.25
N ALA A 83 41.69 -7.37 -4.66
CA ALA A 83 40.47 -8.11 -4.95
C ALA A 83 39.30 -7.83 -3.98
N PRO A 84 39.50 -7.58 -2.66
CA PRO A 84 38.36 -7.32 -1.78
C PRO A 84 37.70 -5.96 -2.05
N MET A 85 36.40 -5.90 -1.80
CA MET A 85 35.64 -4.65 -1.77
C MET A 85 36.31 -3.67 -0.80
N VAL A 86 36.50 -2.43 -1.24
CA VAL A 86 36.86 -1.31 -0.36
C VAL A 86 35.61 -0.51 -0.08
N THR A 87 35.52 0.04 1.13
CA THR A 87 34.33 0.77 1.57
C THR A 87 34.71 2.13 2.11
N TYR A 88 33.82 3.11 1.92
CA TYR A 88 33.95 4.44 2.48
C TYR A 88 32.62 4.89 3.07
N ASP A 89 32.69 5.63 4.17
CA ASP A 89 31.56 6.28 4.81
C ASP A 89 31.61 7.77 4.45
N TYR A 90 30.70 8.21 3.57
CA TYR A 90 30.54 9.60 3.17
C TYR A 90 29.96 10.45 4.30
N PRO A 91 30.16 11.78 4.23
CA PRO A 91 29.44 12.72 5.08
C PRO A 91 27.92 12.55 4.95
N GLU A 92 27.19 12.89 6.02
CA GLU A 92 25.74 12.84 6.13
C GLU A 92 25.05 13.93 5.28
N GLU A 93 25.23 13.87 3.96
CA GLU A 93 24.68 14.83 3.00
C GLU A 93 24.31 14.16 1.67
N THR A 94 23.31 14.72 0.98
CA THR A 94 22.91 14.24 -0.35
C THR A 94 23.70 14.96 -1.43
N VAL A 95 24.72 14.30 -1.97
CA VAL A 95 25.70 14.86 -2.92
C VAL A 95 26.14 13.78 -3.92
N THR A 96 26.39 14.18 -5.16
CA THR A 96 27.02 13.32 -6.17
C THR A 96 28.55 13.47 -6.12
N TYR A 97 29.24 12.35 -5.96
CA TYR A 97 30.69 12.24 -5.93
C TYR A 97 31.22 11.53 -7.18
N THR A 98 32.43 11.88 -7.61
CA THR A 98 33.12 11.20 -8.71
C THR A 98 34.13 10.21 -8.14
N ILE A 99 33.83 8.91 -8.21
CA ILE A 99 34.75 7.84 -7.79
C ILE A 99 35.75 7.57 -8.90
N THR A 100 37.04 7.52 -8.57
CA THR A 100 38.13 7.19 -9.50
C THR A 100 38.79 5.88 -9.09
N VAL A 101 38.90 4.93 -10.02
CA VAL A 101 39.64 3.67 -9.81
C VAL A 101 40.84 3.64 -10.74
N THR A 102 42.02 3.44 -10.18
CA THR A 102 43.28 3.25 -10.91
C THR A 102 43.80 1.84 -10.70
N ALA A 103 44.03 1.11 -11.78
CA ALA A 103 44.71 -0.18 -11.75
C ALA A 103 46.19 -0.01 -12.06
N SER A 104 47.03 -0.64 -11.24
CA SER A 104 48.49 -0.63 -11.36
C SER A 104 49.05 -2.05 -11.42
N LEU A 105 50.01 -2.26 -12.31
CA LEU A 105 50.70 -3.53 -12.50
C LEU A 105 52.18 -3.26 -12.80
N GLU A 106 53.08 -3.99 -12.15
CA GLU A 106 54.53 -3.80 -12.33
C GLU A 106 54.92 -4.01 -13.81
N GLY A 107 55.56 -3.00 -14.40
CA GLY A 107 55.96 -3.01 -15.82
C GLY A 107 54.88 -2.55 -16.81
N ALA A 108 53.66 -2.24 -16.34
CA ALA A 108 52.57 -1.67 -17.13
C ALA A 108 52.40 -0.15 -16.89
N GLN A 109 51.70 0.55 -17.78
CA GLN A 109 51.17 1.88 -17.46
C GLN A 109 49.88 1.73 -16.65
N ASP A 110 49.70 2.62 -15.67
CA ASP A 110 48.47 2.69 -14.89
C ASP A 110 47.28 3.07 -15.78
N VAL A 111 46.12 2.49 -15.50
CA VAL A 111 44.86 2.80 -16.19
C VAL A 111 43.84 3.27 -15.16
N SER A 112 43.19 4.40 -15.41
CA SER A 112 42.18 4.97 -14.53
C SER A 112 40.85 5.15 -15.25
N ILE A 113 39.75 4.94 -14.53
CA ILE A 113 38.38 5.25 -14.97
C ILE A 113 37.61 5.92 -13.83
N THR A 114 36.57 6.67 -14.18
CA THR A 114 35.71 7.37 -13.21
C THR A 114 34.23 7.02 -13.40
N LYS A 115 33.45 7.07 -12.31
CA LYS A 115 31.98 6.98 -12.32
C LYS A 115 31.40 7.94 -11.29
N GLU A 116 30.26 8.54 -11.63
CA GLU A 116 29.47 9.31 -10.69
C GLU A 116 28.72 8.37 -9.74
N HIS A 117 28.65 8.74 -8.46
CA HIS A 117 27.89 8.06 -7.42
C HIS A 117 27.15 9.10 -6.58
N THR A 118 25.83 9.09 -6.65
CA THR A 118 24.99 9.93 -5.80
C THR A 118 24.80 9.26 -4.45
N VAL A 119 25.34 9.89 -3.42
CA VAL A 119 25.01 9.60 -2.03
C VAL A 119 23.71 10.32 -1.72
N THR A 120 22.71 9.58 -1.28
CA THR A 120 21.45 10.14 -0.79
C THR A 120 21.40 9.87 0.70
N PHE A 121 21.79 10.86 1.51
CA PHE A 121 21.71 10.74 2.94
C PHE A 121 20.25 10.75 3.38
N VAL A 122 19.80 9.62 3.93
CA VAL A 122 18.50 9.48 4.57
C VAL A 122 18.72 9.42 6.08
N VAL A 123 18.03 10.29 6.81
CA VAL A 123 18.09 10.27 8.28
C VAL A 123 17.32 9.04 8.75
N ALA A 124 18.02 8.06 9.33
CA ALA A 124 17.37 6.93 9.96
C ALA A 124 16.41 7.45 11.05
N PRO A 125 15.12 7.05 11.05
CA PRO A 125 14.21 7.41 12.13
C PRO A 125 14.76 6.86 13.45
N PRO A 126 14.63 7.58 14.57
CA PRO A 126 15.23 7.18 15.83
C PRO A 126 14.78 5.76 16.20
N SER A 127 15.74 4.85 16.28
CA SER A 127 15.52 3.49 16.72
C SER A 127 15.07 3.48 18.18
N GLY A 128 13.79 3.18 18.39
CA GLY A 128 13.27 2.74 19.69
C GLY A 128 12.36 3.74 20.38
N GLY A 129 11.06 3.46 20.29
CA GLY A 129 10.03 3.96 21.19
C GLY A 129 8.81 4.39 20.40
N GLY A 130 7.74 3.60 20.46
CA GLY A 130 6.46 3.83 19.76
C GLY A 130 6.01 5.28 19.77
N GLY A 131 6.43 6.01 18.74
CA GLY A 131 5.96 7.32 18.38
C GLY A 131 5.03 7.09 17.22
N GLY A 132 3.74 7.36 17.44
CA GLY A 132 2.73 7.26 16.40
C GLY A 132 3.19 8.02 15.17
N GLY A 133 3.59 7.29 14.13
CA GLY A 133 3.34 7.75 12.78
C GLY A 133 1.86 8.08 12.73
N ASP A 134 1.52 9.16 12.05
CA ASP A 134 0.13 9.54 11.87
C ASP A 134 -0.53 8.53 10.91
N THR A 135 -0.78 7.31 11.42
CA THR A 135 -1.46 6.23 10.71
C THR A 135 -2.83 6.68 10.25
N SER A 136 -3.41 7.71 10.90
CA SER A 136 -4.71 8.27 10.57
C SER A 136 -4.74 8.94 9.19
N ALA A 137 -3.62 9.50 8.72
CA ALA A 137 -3.60 10.21 7.44
C ALA A 137 -3.89 9.28 6.24
N VAL A 138 -3.30 8.09 6.26
CA VAL A 138 -3.47 7.06 5.22
C VAL A 138 -4.49 5.98 5.60
N ALA A 139 -5.04 6.01 6.82
CA ALA A 139 -6.03 5.03 7.25
C ALA A 139 -7.26 5.02 6.33
N GLY A 140 -7.75 3.83 6.02
CA GLY A 140 -8.86 3.61 5.12
C GLY A 140 -8.58 2.51 4.11
N THR A 141 -9.57 2.27 3.26
CA THR A 141 -9.48 1.33 2.14
C THR A 141 -9.09 2.08 0.89
N TRP A 142 -8.14 1.53 0.14
CA TRP A 142 -7.63 2.12 -1.09
C TRP A 142 -7.69 1.09 -2.21
N ARG A 143 -7.86 1.56 -3.45
CA ARG A 143 -7.81 0.74 -4.66
C ARG A 143 -6.98 1.42 -5.73
N LEU A 144 -6.51 0.69 -6.73
CA LEU A 144 -5.94 1.31 -7.92
C LEU A 144 -6.97 2.24 -8.55
N ALA A 145 -6.55 3.46 -8.92
CA ALA A 145 -7.44 4.41 -9.59
C ALA A 145 -7.98 3.77 -10.87
N PRO A 146 -9.31 3.73 -11.11
CA PRO A 146 -9.88 3.06 -12.29
C PRO A 146 -9.75 3.92 -13.56
N GLU A 147 -8.53 4.34 -13.88
CA GLU A 147 -8.20 5.20 -15.01
C GLU A 147 -6.90 4.76 -15.71
N SER A 148 -6.72 5.21 -16.96
CA SER A 148 -5.47 4.96 -17.68
C SER A 148 -4.29 5.63 -16.98
N GLY A 149 -3.18 4.91 -16.86
CA GLY A 149 -1.97 5.39 -16.21
C GLY A 149 -1.95 5.21 -14.70
N ALA A 150 -2.94 4.53 -14.13
CA ALA A 150 -2.99 4.22 -12.70
C ALA A 150 -1.84 3.34 -12.21
N PHE A 151 -1.24 2.53 -13.09
CA PHE A 151 0.05 1.91 -12.83
C PHE A 151 0.94 1.89 -14.07
N GLY A 152 2.26 1.90 -13.87
CA GLY A 152 3.24 1.87 -14.94
C GLY A 152 4.67 1.88 -14.44
N VAL A 153 5.63 1.89 -15.35
CA VAL A 153 7.06 1.88 -15.04
C VAL A 153 7.84 2.87 -15.92
N GLY A 154 8.88 3.46 -15.35
CA GLY A 154 9.74 4.43 -16.03
C GLY A 154 11.02 4.76 -15.25
N PRO A 155 11.84 5.70 -15.77
CA PRO A 155 13.17 6.01 -15.23
C PRO A 155 13.18 6.93 -14.00
N ALA A 156 12.02 7.41 -13.53
CA ALA A 156 11.91 8.36 -12.44
C ALA A 156 10.58 8.18 -11.69
N LEU A 157 10.45 8.81 -10.51
CA LEU A 157 9.22 8.82 -9.74
C LEU A 157 8.05 9.36 -10.57
N ASN A 158 6.91 8.68 -10.52
CA ASN A 158 5.69 8.99 -11.28
C ASN A 158 5.87 9.00 -12.81
N ASP A 159 6.95 8.40 -13.32
CA ASP A 159 7.19 8.27 -14.76
C ASP A 159 6.71 6.89 -15.23
N VAL A 160 5.72 6.87 -16.12
CA VAL A 160 5.14 5.65 -16.70
C VAL A 160 5.48 5.50 -18.19
N SER A 161 6.61 6.08 -18.64
CA SER A 161 6.96 6.17 -20.06
C SER A 161 7.47 4.88 -20.71
N TRP A 162 7.96 3.91 -19.93
CA TRP A 162 8.35 2.60 -20.48
C TRP A 162 7.15 1.69 -20.67
N PHE A 163 6.21 1.71 -19.72
CA PHE A 163 4.92 1.06 -19.83
C PHE A 163 3.91 1.78 -18.92
N SER A 164 2.66 1.86 -19.38
CA SER A 164 1.56 2.47 -18.64
C SER A 164 0.28 1.69 -18.92
N SER A 165 -0.50 1.45 -17.87
CA SER A 165 -1.83 0.86 -17.97
C SER A 165 -2.77 1.70 -18.83
N SER A 166 -3.57 1.01 -19.64
CA SER A 166 -4.54 1.63 -20.54
C SER A 166 -5.96 1.59 -19.95
N ALA A 167 -6.89 2.30 -20.58
CA ALA A 167 -8.32 2.15 -20.24
C ALA A 167 -8.84 0.71 -20.49
N ASP A 168 -8.25 -0.01 -21.45
CA ASP A 168 -8.60 -1.41 -21.70
C ASP A 168 -8.11 -2.33 -20.57
N ASP A 169 -6.96 -2.01 -19.94
CA ASP A 169 -6.45 -2.75 -18.77
C ASP A 169 -7.40 -2.63 -17.57
N VAL A 170 -8.04 -1.48 -17.36
CA VAL A 170 -9.06 -1.30 -16.30
C VAL A 170 -10.19 -2.33 -16.45
N THR A 171 -10.60 -2.61 -17.69
CA THR A 171 -11.66 -3.59 -17.96
C THR A 171 -11.16 -5.03 -17.99
N THR A 172 -9.97 -5.26 -18.53
CA THR A 172 -9.42 -6.62 -18.71
C THR A 172 -8.91 -7.18 -17.38
N ARG A 173 -8.39 -6.32 -16.52
CA ARG A 173 -7.86 -6.65 -15.20
C ARG A 173 -8.79 -6.13 -14.11
N ALA A 174 -10.10 -6.23 -14.29
CA ALA A 174 -11.07 -5.69 -13.33
C ALA A 174 -10.81 -6.21 -11.90
N CYS A 175 -10.41 -7.48 -11.77
CA CYS A 175 -10.00 -8.13 -10.53
C CYS A 175 -8.70 -7.58 -9.88
N LEU A 176 -7.94 -6.73 -10.57
CA LEU A 176 -6.79 -6.00 -9.99
C LEU A 176 -7.23 -4.61 -9.50
N PHE A 177 -8.20 -4.01 -10.17
CA PHE A 177 -8.70 -2.67 -9.84
C PHE A 177 -9.74 -2.69 -8.72
N ASP A 178 -10.35 -3.85 -8.44
CA ASP A 178 -11.21 -4.04 -7.26
C ASP A 178 -10.44 -4.54 -6.03
N ASP A 179 -9.19 -4.96 -6.15
CA ASP A 179 -8.36 -5.33 -5.00
C ASP A 179 -8.19 -4.15 -4.02
N GLU A 180 -8.35 -4.44 -2.73
CA GLU A 180 -8.35 -3.45 -1.65
C GLU A 180 -7.05 -3.50 -0.83
N TYR A 181 -6.50 -2.32 -0.57
CA TYR A 181 -5.38 -2.09 0.35
C TYR A 181 -5.89 -1.38 1.60
N VAL A 182 -6.06 -2.13 2.70
CA VAL A 182 -6.70 -1.63 3.92
C VAL A 182 -5.64 -1.23 4.95
N PHE A 183 -5.54 0.06 5.21
CA PHE A 183 -4.73 0.66 6.26
C PHE A 183 -5.60 0.88 7.50
N ASN A 184 -5.51 -0.01 8.49
CA ASN A 184 -6.32 0.11 9.69
C ASN A 184 -5.73 1.16 10.64
N ALA A 185 -6.61 1.91 11.33
CA ALA A 185 -6.19 2.95 12.27
C ALA A 185 -5.29 2.43 13.41
N ASP A 186 -5.34 1.14 13.73
CA ASP A 186 -4.49 0.47 14.73
C ASP A 186 -3.08 0.12 14.23
N GLY A 187 -2.75 0.43 12.98
CA GLY A 187 -1.47 0.16 12.34
C GLY A 187 -1.37 -1.21 11.66
N THR A 188 -2.44 -2.00 11.65
CA THR A 188 -2.49 -3.26 10.87
C THR A 188 -2.80 -3.00 9.39
N PHE A 189 -2.32 -3.88 8.52
CA PHE A 189 -2.49 -3.78 7.07
C PHE A 189 -3.07 -5.08 6.51
N GLN A 190 -3.92 -4.97 5.47
CA GLN A 190 -4.49 -6.13 4.77
C GLN A 190 -4.58 -5.87 3.26
N ASN A 191 -4.27 -6.91 2.48
CA ASN A 191 -4.70 -7.03 1.08
C ASN A 191 -6.02 -7.81 1.07
N VAL A 192 -7.12 -7.20 0.65
CA VAL A 192 -8.44 -7.85 0.53
C VAL A 192 -8.76 -8.02 -0.95
N LEU A 193 -8.68 -9.26 -1.43
CA LEU A 193 -8.63 -9.60 -2.86
C LEU A 193 -9.91 -10.28 -3.39
N GLY A 194 -10.96 -10.34 -2.55
CA GLY A 194 -12.19 -11.03 -2.90
C GLY A 194 -11.99 -12.52 -3.29
N ALA A 195 -12.71 -12.94 -4.34
CA ALA A 195 -12.62 -14.31 -4.86
C ALA A 195 -11.52 -14.49 -5.91
N ASP A 196 -11.24 -13.43 -6.68
CA ASP A 196 -10.32 -13.43 -7.81
C ASP A 196 -9.45 -12.16 -7.77
N THR A 197 -8.16 -12.31 -8.07
CA THR A 197 -7.19 -11.21 -8.31
C THR A 197 -6.48 -11.46 -9.64
N TRP A 198 -5.76 -10.47 -10.17
CA TRP A 198 -4.97 -10.67 -11.40
C TRP A 198 -3.74 -11.53 -11.14
N LEU A 199 -3.69 -12.71 -11.77
CA LEU A 199 -2.58 -13.65 -11.66
C LEU A 199 -1.75 -13.67 -12.93
N GLU A 200 -0.44 -13.70 -12.76
CA GLU A 200 0.52 -13.80 -13.86
C GLU A 200 1.24 -15.17 -13.88
N ALA A 201 1.99 -15.42 -14.96
CA ALA A 201 2.80 -16.63 -15.13
C ALA A 201 3.76 -16.96 -13.97
N TRP A 202 4.30 -15.95 -13.28
CA TRP A 202 5.19 -16.18 -12.13
C TRP A 202 4.44 -16.73 -10.91
N GLN A 203 3.12 -16.55 -10.82
CA GLN A 203 2.22 -17.14 -9.82
C GLN A 203 1.62 -18.48 -10.29
N GLY A 204 1.82 -18.85 -11.56
CA GLY A 204 1.35 -20.12 -12.13
C GLY A 204 0.09 -20.01 -12.99
N ALA A 205 -0.36 -18.82 -13.37
CA ALA A 205 -1.41 -18.64 -14.38
C ALA A 205 -0.85 -18.77 -15.81
N ASP A 206 -1.59 -19.39 -16.73
CA ASP A 206 -1.21 -19.46 -18.16
C ASP A 206 -2.48 -19.57 -19.03
N PRO A 207 -2.89 -18.49 -19.73
CA PRO A 207 -2.30 -17.14 -19.72
C PRO A 207 -2.57 -16.37 -18.41
N ASP A 208 -2.02 -15.16 -18.30
CA ASP A 208 -2.39 -14.21 -17.24
C ASP A 208 -3.90 -13.94 -17.28
N ASP A 209 -4.58 -14.04 -16.14
CA ASP A 209 -6.04 -13.89 -16.02
C ASP A 209 -6.44 -13.65 -14.55
N CYS A 210 -7.70 -13.26 -14.35
CA CYS A 210 -8.31 -13.24 -13.03
C CYS A 210 -8.45 -14.65 -12.45
N GLY A 211 -8.07 -14.85 -11.19
CA GLY A 211 -8.27 -16.11 -10.50
C GLY A 211 -7.96 -16.07 -9.02
N ALA A 212 -8.17 -17.20 -8.33
CA ALA A 212 -8.03 -17.30 -6.88
C ALA A 212 -6.63 -16.88 -6.38
N PRO A 213 -6.53 -15.97 -5.38
CA PRO A 213 -5.27 -15.48 -4.87
C PRO A 213 -4.28 -16.58 -4.43
N VAL A 214 -2.97 -16.32 -4.59
CA VAL A 214 -1.89 -17.30 -4.38
C VAL A 214 -0.98 -16.91 -3.21
N PHE A 215 -0.86 -17.79 -2.22
CA PHE A 215 0.04 -17.64 -1.08
C PHE A 215 1.50 -17.36 -1.52
N PRO A 216 2.22 -16.40 -0.89
CA PRO A 216 1.83 -15.63 0.29
C PRO A 216 1.09 -14.32 0.00
N HIS A 217 0.81 -14.00 -1.26
CA HIS A 217 0.14 -12.75 -1.66
C HIS A 217 -1.39 -12.89 -1.68
N ASP A 218 -1.95 -13.84 -0.93
CA ASP A 218 -3.38 -14.15 -0.91
C ASP A 218 -4.15 -13.40 0.18
N GLY A 219 -3.52 -12.43 0.83
CA GLY A 219 -4.11 -11.66 1.93
C GLY A 219 -4.24 -12.43 3.26
N SER A 220 -3.82 -13.69 3.33
CA SER A 220 -3.93 -14.50 4.55
C SER A 220 -2.86 -14.20 5.61
N GLY A 221 -1.78 -13.53 5.21
CA GLY A 221 -0.68 -13.13 6.08
C GLY A 221 -1.03 -11.94 6.97
N ALA A 222 -0.60 -11.98 8.23
CA ALA A 222 -0.68 -10.80 9.10
C ALA A 222 0.36 -9.76 8.68
N ALA A 223 -0.08 -8.51 8.53
CA ALA A 223 0.80 -7.39 8.20
C ALA A 223 0.48 -6.15 9.04
N THR A 224 1.49 -5.29 9.17
CA THR A 224 1.38 -3.95 9.76
C THR A 224 1.97 -2.92 8.81
N TYR A 225 1.65 -1.66 9.02
CA TYR A 225 2.24 -0.57 8.25
C TYR A 225 2.74 0.56 9.14
N THR A 226 3.67 1.33 8.59
CA THR A 226 4.03 2.65 9.09
C THR A 226 3.96 3.65 7.93
N TYR A 227 3.49 4.86 8.22
CA TYR A 227 3.52 5.99 7.30
C TYR A 227 4.31 7.13 7.93
N ASP A 228 5.33 7.60 7.21
CA ASP A 228 6.11 8.77 7.56
C ASP A 228 5.88 9.85 6.51
N ALA A 229 5.04 10.83 6.86
CA ALA A 229 4.73 11.97 6.02
C ALA A 229 5.92 12.92 5.80
N THR A 230 6.95 12.85 6.65
CA THR A 230 8.13 13.71 6.54
C THR A 230 9.09 13.19 5.48
N SER A 231 9.35 11.88 5.48
CA SER A 231 10.14 11.22 4.43
C SER A 231 9.33 10.92 3.17
N GLY A 232 8.01 10.94 3.26
CA GLY A 232 7.13 10.52 2.16
C GLY A 232 7.30 9.03 1.89
N SER A 233 7.14 8.19 2.93
CA SER A 233 7.32 6.75 2.79
C SER A 233 6.26 5.94 3.54
N ILE A 234 5.87 4.81 2.95
CA ILE A 234 5.06 3.78 3.58
C ILE A 234 5.89 2.50 3.67
N THR A 235 5.98 1.89 4.85
CA THR A 235 6.60 0.57 5.02
C THR A 235 5.54 -0.43 5.44
N LEU A 236 5.47 -1.55 4.73
CA LEU A 236 4.66 -2.71 5.08
C LEU A 236 5.56 -3.79 5.70
N ASP A 237 5.19 -4.29 6.87
CA ASP A 237 5.84 -5.41 7.55
C ASP A 237 4.88 -6.59 7.59
N GLY A 238 5.20 -7.66 6.87
CA GLY A 238 4.33 -8.81 6.69
C GLY A 238 4.63 -9.50 5.37
N ARG A 239 5.03 -10.78 5.43
CA ARG A 239 5.39 -11.52 4.23
C ARG A 239 4.20 -11.67 3.30
N GLY A 240 4.37 -11.19 2.06
CA GLY A 240 3.33 -11.22 1.04
C GLY A 240 2.39 -10.01 1.05
N ALA A 241 2.58 -9.03 1.94
CA ALA A 241 1.87 -7.75 1.89
C ALA A 241 2.47 -6.85 0.79
N TYR A 242 1.63 -6.16 0.02
CA TYR A 242 2.07 -5.31 -1.09
C TYR A 242 1.08 -4.18 -1.40
N LEU A 243 1.53 -3.19 -2.18
CA LEU A 243 0.72 -2.12 -2.78
C LEU A 243 0.93 -2.14 -4.30
N GLY A 244 -0.14 -2.03 -5.08
CA GLY A 244 -0.07 -2.13 -6.54
C GLY A 244 0.14 -3.58 -7.00
N LEU A 245 1.32 -3.92 -7.52
CA LEU A 245 1.62 -5.26 -8.05
C LEU A 245 2.41 -6.11 -7.04
N ALA A 246 1.90 -7.31 -6.73
CA ALA A 246 2.53 -8.26 -5.81
C ALA A 246 3.95 -8.72 -6.23
N LYS A 247 4.26 -8.62 -7.52
CA LYS A 247 5.55 -9.01 -8.07
C LYS A 247 6.68 -8.04 -7.69
N VAL A 248 6.35 -6.77 -7.45
CA VAL A 248 7.35 -5.70 -7.36
C VAL A 248 7.80 -5.52 -5.92
N ILE A 249 9.10 -5.61 -5.69
CA ILE A 249 9.73 -5.48 -4.37
C ILE A 249 10.89 -4.50 -4.44
N ASN A 250 11.42 -4.09 -3.30
CA ASN A 250 12.56 -3.16 -3.27
C ASN A 250 13.74 -3.74 -4.06
N LEU A 251 14.13 -3.03 -5.13
CA LEU A 251 15.25 -3.32 -6.01
C LEU A 251 15.10 -4.59 -6.87
N ALA A 252 13.91 -5.17 -7.00
CA ALA A 252 13.70 -6.38 -7.82
C ALA A 252 12.24 -6.62 -8.21
N GLU A 253 12.04 -7.58 -9.12
CA GLU A 253 10.76 -8.22 -9.36
C GLU A 253 10.86 -9.71 -9.02
N LEU A 254 9.82 -10.25 -8.41
CA LEU A 254 9.74 -11.66 -8.04
C LEU A 254 9.64 -12.56 -9.28
N GLU A 255 10.36 -13.67 -9.25
CA GLU A 255 10.22 -14.77 -10.22
C GLU A 255 9.36 -15.91 -9.69
N SER A 256 9.04 -15.91 -8.39
CA SER A 256 8.14 -16.88 -7.77
C SER A 256 7.57 -16.36 -6.43
N PRO A 257 6.39 -16.84 -5.97
CA PRO A 257 5.79 -16.44 -4.70
C PRO A 257 6.67 -16.71 -3.47
N ALA A 258 7.55 -17.72 -3.55
CA ALA A 258 8.48 -18.06 -2.47
C ALA A 258 9.55 -16.98 -2.22
N GLY A 259 9.75 -16.06 -3.16
CA GLY A 259 10.69 -14.94 -3.03
C GLY A 259 10.17 -13.75 -2.23
N ALA A 260 8.89 -13.74 -1.81
CA ALA A 260 8.29 -12.63 -1.09
C ALA A 260 9.11 -12.25 0.17
N PRO A 261 9.51 -10.97 0.32
CA PRO A 261 10.24 -10.49 1.48
C PRO A 261 9.32 -10.35 2.69
N ASP A 262 9.90 -10.20 3.88
CA ASP A 262 9.15 -9.98 5.12
C ASP A 262 8.73 -8.50 5.32
N SER A 263 9.32 -7.57 4.55
CA SER A 263 9.04 -6.13 4.61
C SER A 263 9.28 -5.46 3.25
N ILE A 264 8.48 -4.45 2.91
CA ILE A 264 8.59 -3.65 1.68
C ILE A 264 8.41 -2.18 2.03
N THR A 265 9.25 -1.29 1.49
CA THR A 265 9.12 0.17 1.66
C THR A 265 8.82 0.84 0.32
N TYR A 266 7.88 1.77 0.33
CA TYR A 266 7.46 2.55 -0.82
C TYR A 266 7.75 4.03 -0.58
N ILE A 267 8.02 4.75 -1.66
CA ILE A 267 7.98 6.20 -1.70
C ILE A 267 6.50 6.57 -1.91
N ALA A 268 5.96 7.45 -1.07
CA ALA A 268 4.53 7.73 -1.00
C ALA A 268 4.27 9.23 -0.91
N ALA A 269 3.35 9.72 -1.74
CA ALA A 269 2.84 11.07 -1.71
C ALA A 269 1.32 11.06 -1.58
N LEU A 270 0.82 11.48 -0.41
CA LEU A 270 -0.61 11.60 -0.12
C LEU A 270 -1.11 13.00 -0.50
N ASP A 271 -2.14 13.06 -1.35
CA ASP A 271 -2.90 14.27 -1.70
C ASP A 271 -4.40 13.99 -1.54
N GLY A 272 -4.94 14.31 -0.36
CA GLY A 272 -6.35 14.04 -0.01
C GLY A 272 -6.69 12.56 -0.03
N ASP A 273 -7.51 12.17 -1.00
CA ASP A 273 -7.95 10.78 -1.24
C ASP A 273 -7.21 10.14 -2.43
N THR A 274 -6.07 10.70 -2.83
CA THR A 274 -5.15 10.11 -3.80
C THR A 274 -3.81 9.82 -3.12
N LEU A 275 -3.27 8.64 -3.37
CA LEU A 275 -1.97 8.21 -2.88
C LEU A 275 -1.14 7.76 -4.09
N GLU A 276 -0.14 8.56 -4.44
CA GLU A 276 0.85 8.21 -5.46
C GLU A 276 1.97 7.43 -4.77
N ILE A 277 2.31 6.26 -5.31
CA ILE A 277 3.26 5.33 -4.74
C ILE A 277 4.30 4.93 -5.78
N ASP A 278 5.57 5.02 -5.43
CA ASP A 278 6.68 4.56 -6.25
C ASP A 278 7.52 3.50 -5.50
N ILE A 279 8.05 2.54 -6.25
CA ILE A 279 9.01 1.55 -5.75
C ILE A 279 10.12 1.33 -6.77
N GLU A 280 11.36 1.50 -6.33
CA GLU A 280 12.54 1.31 -7.18
C GLU A 280 12.80 -0.18 -7.43
N VAL A 281 13.07 -0.52 -8.68
CA VAL A 281 13.52 -1.85 -9.13
C VAL A 281 14.96 -1.80 -9.63
N ALA A 282 15.57 -2.98 -9.83
CA ALA A 282 16.93 -3.10 -10.32
C ALA A 282 17.17 -2.27 -11.59
N GLY A 283 18.30 -1.54 -11.62
CA GLY A 283 18.68 -0.71 -12.76
C GLY A 283 18.13 0.72 -12.72
N GLY A 284 17.55 1.16 -11.60
CA GLY A 284 17.08 2.54 -11.39
C GLY A 284 15.76 2.87 -12.07
N GLY A 285 14.95 1.85 -12.38
CA GLY A 285 13.57 2.04 -12.80
C GLY A 285 12.62 2.12 -11.60
N TYR A 286 11.46 2.73 -11.78
CA TYR A 286 10.43 2.85 -10.77
C TYR A 286 9.12 2.31 -11.32
N TRP A 287 8.49 1.41 -10.58
CA TRP A 287 7.06 1.18 -10.75
C TRP A 287 6.30 2.25 -9.96
N SER A 288 5.33 2.87 -10.61
CA SER A 288 4.46 3.90 -10.05
C SER A 288 3.01 3.40 -10.03
N TYR A 289 2.30 3.72 -8.96
CA TYR A 289 0.91 3.37 -8.73
C TYR A 289 0.15 4.57 -8.19
N LYS A 290 -1.05 4.80 -8.72
CA LYS A 290 -2.00 5.76 -8.21
C LYS A 290 -3.13 5.01 -7.52
N LEU A 291 -3.20 5.13 -6.21
CA LEU A 291 -4.31 4.62 -5.42
C LEU A 291 -5.30 5.74 -5.12
N VAL A 292 -6.59 5.40 -5.06
CA VAL A 292 -7.64 6.28 -4.57
C VAL A 292 -8.25 5.68 -3.32
N ARG A 293 -8.51 6.52 -2.32
CA ARG A 293 -9.23 6.10 -1.11
C ARG A 293 -10.67 5.86 -1.52
N ASP A 294 -11.23 4.73 -1.10
CA ASP A 294 -12.67 4.56 -1.15
C ASP A 294 -13.27 5.76 -0.39
N ALA A 295 -14.16 6.50 -1.06
CA ALA A 295 -14.83 7.61 -0.43
C ALA A 295 -15.54 7.08 0.82
N ALA A 296 -15.41 7.79 1.95
CA ALA A 296 -16.19 7.45 3.13
C ALA A 296 -17.66 7.28 2.68
N PRO A 297 -18.31 6.14 2.98
CA PRO A 297 -19.63 5.91 2.44
C PRO A 297 -20.54 7.04 2.91
N SER A 298 -21.19 7.69 1.95
CA SER A 298 -22.08 8.82 2.21
C SER A 298 -23.52 8.34 2.29
N LEU A 299 -24.25 8.84 3.27
CA LEU A 299 -25.68 8.60 3.40
C LEU A 299 -26.49 9.26 2.27
N GLU A 300 -25.93 10.29 1.63
CA GLU A 300 -26.61 11.04 0.57
C GLU A 300 -27.09 10.11 -0.56
N GLY A 301 -28.34 10.26 -0.95
CA GLY A 301 -28.96 9.42 -1.98
C GLY A 301 -30.35 8.95 -1.58
N THR A 302 -30.87 8.03 -2.38
CA THR A 302 -32.18 7.41 -2.20
C THR A 302 -31.99 5.96 -1.79
N TRP A 303 -32.70 5.57 -0.73
CA TRP A 303 -32.60 4.24 -0.13
C TRP A 303 -33.97 3.58 -0.08
N LYS A 304 -34.00 2.25 -0.15
CA LYS A 304 -35.21 1.43 0.02
C LYS A 304 -34.93 0.26 0.94
N LEU A 305 -35.97 -0.33 1.53
CA LEU A 305 -35.82 -1.64 2.16
C LEU A 305 -35.29 -2.65 1.14
N ALA A 306 -34.28 -3.43 1.54
CA ALA A 306 -33.72 -4.48 0.70
C ALA A 306 -34.85 -5.44 0.28
N PRO A 307 -35.05 -5.72 -1.02
CA PRO A 307 -36.17 -6.56 -1.48
C PRO A 307 -35.88 -8.06 -1.30
N GLU A 308 -35.49 -8.45 -0.09
CA GLU A 308 -35.10 -9.81 0.29
C GLU A 308 -35.68 -10.23 1.65
N SER A 309 -35.67 -11.53 1.93
CA SER A 309 -36.07 -12.05 3.24
C SER A 309 -35.08 -11.58 4.30
N GLY A 310 -35.57 -11.17 5.46
CA GLY A 310 -34.76 -10.68 6.57
C GLY A 310 -34.46 -9.19 6.52
N ALA A 311 -34.94 -8.46 5.52
CA ALA A 311 -34.72 -7.02 5.37
C ALA A 311 -35.29 -6.18 6.53
N PHE A 312 -36.30 -6.68 7.24
CA PHE A 312 -36.71 -6.14 8.52
C PHE A 312 -37.14 -7.23 9.50
N GLY A 313 -36.96 -6.99 10.80
CA GLY A 313 -37.31 -7.93 11.85
C GLY A 313 -37.10 -7.37 13.25
N VAL A 314 -37.42 -8.17 14.27
CA VAL A 314 -37.29 -7.77 15.68
C VAL A 314 -36.77 -8.94 16.54
N GLY A 315 -35.97 -8.60 17.54
CA GLY A 315 -35.38 -9.57 18.47
C GLY A 315 -34.89 -8.93 19.79
N PRO A 316 -34.31 -9.74 20.69
CA PRO A 316 -33.89 -9.31 22.03
C PRO A 316 -32.56 -8.56 22.09
N ALA A 317 -31.86 -8.36 20.98
CA ALA A 317 -30.54 -7.74 20.91
C ALA A 317 -30.34 -7.05 19.55
N LEU A 318 -29.29 -6.22 19.45
CA LEU A 318 -28.81 -5.68 18.18
C LEU A 318 -28.60 -6.82 17.17
N ASP A 319 -28.99 -6.56 15.93
CA ASP A 319 -28.88 -7.49 14.81
C ASP A 319 -29.70 -8.79 14.91
N ASP A 320 -30.51 -8.94 15.96
CA ASP A 320 -31.30 -10.14 16.20
C ASP A 320 -32.73 -9.97 15.67
N VAL A 321 -33.15 -10.88 14.79
CA VAL A 321 -34.51 -10.93 14.20
C VAL A 321 -35.28 -12.20 14.60
N SER A 322 -34.94 -12.81 15.74
CA SER A 322 -35.44 -14.12 16.16
C SER A 322 -36.89 -14.15 16.64
N TRP A 323 -37.47 -13.01 17.04
CA TRP A 323 -38.89 -12.94 17.40
C TRP A 323 -39.77 -12.86 16.16
N PHE A 324 -39.34 -12.09 15.17
CA PHE A 324 -39.98 -12.00 13.86
C PHE A 324 -38.97 -11.51 12.82
N SER A 325 -39.05 -12.06 11.60
CA SER A 325 -38.26 -11.64 10.45
C SER A 325 -39.12 -11.70 9.20
N SER A 326 -38.98 -10.70 8.34
CA SER A 326 -39.68 -10.61 7.05
C SER A 326 -39.30 -11.76 6.11
N SER A 327 -40.29 -12.26 5.39
CA SER A 327 -40.14 -13.35 4.43
C SER A 327 -40.12 -12.83 2.98
N SER A 328 -39.78 -13.69 2.02
CA SER A 328 -39.97 -13.39 0.60
C SER A 328 -41.43 -13.11 0.23
N ASP A 329 -42.38 -13.68 0.98
CA ASP A 329 -43.81 -13.43 0.78
C ASP A 329 -44.20 -12.02 1.25
N ASP A 330 -43.55 -11.48 2.28
CA ASP A 330 -43.73 -10.09 2.72
C ASP A 330 -43.25 -9.10 1.67
N VAL A 331 -42.14 -9.38 0.96
CA VAL A 331 -41.67 -8.54 -0.17
C VAL A 331 -42.75 -8.40 -1.25
N THR A 332 -43.49 -9.48 -1.51
CA THR A 332 -44.56 -9.45 -2.52
C THR A 332 -45.86 -8.85 -1.97
N THR A 333 -46.23 -9.19 -0.74
CA THR A 333 -47.50 -8.76 -0.13
C THR A 333 -47.48 -7.28 0.24
N ARG A 334 -46.33 -6.79 0.70
CA ARG A 334 -46.10 -5.41 1.13
C ARG A 334 -45.27 -4.66 0.11
N ALA A 335 -45.50 -4.87 -1.18
CA ALA A 335 -44.70 -4.25 -2.23
C ALA A 335 -44.60 -2.72 -2.09
N CYS A 336 -45.69 -2.07 -1.65
CA CYS A 336 -45.76 -0.64 -1.33
C CYS A 336 -44.93 -0.19 -0.10
N LEU A 337 -44.37 -1.12 0.69
CA LEU A 337 -43.41 -0.81 1.77
C LEU A 337 -41.97 -0.89 1.24
N PHE A 338 -41.72 -1.78 0.28
CA PHE A 338 -40.39 -1.99 -0.29
C PHE A 338 -40.07 -1.02 -1.43
N ASP A 339 -41.07 -0.35 -2.01
CA ASP A 339 -40.86 0.71 -2.99
C ASP A 339 -40.77 2.12 -2.38
N ASP A 340 -41.17 2.29 -1.11
CA ASP A 340 -40.97 3.52 -0.32
C ASP A 340 -39.50 3.95 -0.32
N GLU A 341 -39.29 5.26 -0.46
CA GLU A 341 -37.97 5.87 -0.59
C GLU A 341 -37.61 6.72 0.64
N TYR A 342 -36.39 6.52 1.13
CA TYR A 342 -35.76 7.35 2.16
C TYR A 342 -34.67 8.19 1.50
N VAL A 343 -34.89 9.50 1.38
CA VAL A 343 -34.03 10.41 0.62
C VAL A 343 -33.22 11.30 1.56
N PHE A 344 -31.91 11.08 1.60
CA PHE A 344 -30.94 11.92 2.29
C PHE A 344 -30.32 12.90 1.29
N ASN A 345 -30.58 14.20 1.44
CA ASN A 345 -30.11 15.21 0.51
C ASN A 345 -28.80 15.85 0.98
N ALA A 346 -27.95 16.24 0.03
CA ALA A 346 -26.66 16.89 0.30
C ALA A 346 -26.75 18.20 1.12
N ASP A 347 -27.92 18.82 1.20
CA ASP A 347 -28.16 20.02 2.02
C ASP A 347 -28.55 19.70 3.48
N GLY A 348 -28.55 18.42 3.86
CA GLY A 348 -28.92 17.93 5.18
C GLY A 348 -30.43 17.72 5.38
N THR A 349 -31.25 17.94 4.34
CA THR A 349 -32.70 17.64 4.41
C THR A 349 -33.00 16.16 4.17
N PHE A 350 -34.09 15.69 4.76
CA PHE A 350 -34.57 14.31 4.66
C PHE A 350 -36.02 14.25 4.17
N ASN A 351 -36.36 13.27 3.34
CA ASN A 351 -37.74 13.01 2.93
C ASN A 351 -38.07 11.51 2.94
N ASN A 352 -39.28 11.18 3.41
CA ASN A 352 -39.96 9.95 3.05
C ASN A 352 -40.75 10.18 1.76
N VAL A 353 -40.46 9.45 0.69
CA VAL A 353 -41.15 9.54 -0.59
C VAL A 353 -41.91 8.23 -0.83
N LEU A 354 -43.23 8.26 -0.61
CA LEU A 354 -44.08 7.07 -0.47
C LEU A 354 -44.97 6.79 -1.69
N GLY A 355 -44.72 7.47 -2.82
CA GLY A 355 -45.54 7.32 -4.02
C GLY A 355 -47.03 7.61 -3.81
N ALA A 356 -47.90 6.74 -4.36
CA ALA A 356 -49.35 6.84 -4.24
C ALA A 356 -49.92 6.05 -3.06
N ASP A 357 -49.19 5.05 -2.59
CA ASP A 357 -49.57 4.08 -1.59
C ASP A 357 -48.35 3.58 -0.80
N THR A 358 -48.53 3.41 0.51
CA THR A 358 -47.57 2.84 1.48
C THR A 358 -48.28 1.72 2.22
N TRP A 359 -47.53 0.82 2.86
CA TRP A 359 -48.15 -0.17 3.76
C TRP A 359 -48.76 0.50 4.99
N LEU A 360 -50.06 0.33 5.19
CA LEU A 360 -50.80 0.88 6.33
C LEU A 360 -51.29 -0.22 7.25
N GLU A 361 -51.22 0.04 8.55
CA GLU A 361 -51.72 -0.86 9.59
C GLU A 361 -52.95 -0.28 10.34
N ALA A 362 -53.58 -1.10 11.17
CA ALA A 362 -54.70 -0.72 12.03
C ALA A 362 -54.48 0.55 12.87
N TRP A 363 -53.26 0.82 13.34
CA TRP A 363 -52.96 2.03 14.12
C TRP A 363 -53.03 3.31 13.27
N GLN A 364 -52.86 3.21 11.95
CA GLN A 364 -53.06 4.30 10.98
C GLN A 364 -54.49 4.35 10.42
N GLY A 365 -55.34 3.37 10.77
CA GLY A 365 -56.74 3.32 10.37
C GLY A 365 -57.05 2.41 9.16
N ALA A 366 -56.13 1.54 8.74
CA ALA A 366 -56.39 0.48 7.76
C ALA A 366 -56.90 -0.79 8.46
N ASP A 367 -58.02 -1.36 8.02
CA ASP A 367 -58.54 -2.64 8.55
C ASP A 367 -59.17 -3.45 7.40
N PRO A 368 -58.52 -4.53 6.91
CA PRO A 368 -57.22 -5.06 7.36
C PRO A 368 -56.02 -4.20 6.92
N ASP A 369 -54.82 -4.55 7.41
CA ASP A 369 -53.56 -3.96 6.92
C ASP A 369 -53.42 -4.19 5.40
N ASP A 370 -53.10 -3.13 4.66
CA ASP A 370 -53.00 -3.15 3.19
C ASP A 370 -52.22 -1.93 2.67
N CYS A 371 -51.86 -1.94 1.40
CA CYS A 371 -51.35 -0.76 0.71
C CYS A 371 -52.44 0.31 0.58
N GLY A 372 -52.14 1.55 0.96
CA GLY A 372 -53.10 2.66 0.91
C GLY A 372 -52.46 4.04 0.97
N VAL A 373 -53.28 5.08 0.83
CA VAL A 373 -52.83 6.47 0.78
C VAL A 373 -52.10 6.85 2.07
N PRO A 374 -50.86 7.39 2.01
CA PRO A 374 -50.10 7.77 3.20
C PRO A 374 -50.87 8.68 4.18
N VAL A 375 -50.63 8.50 5.48
CA VAL A 375 -51.39 9.13 6.56
C VAL A 375 -50.51 10.10 7.37
N PHE A 376 -50.92 11.38 7.45
CA PHE A 376 -50.27 12.40 8.26
C PHE A 376 -50.09 11.96 9.73
N PRO A 377 -48.90 12.18 10.36
CA PRO A 377 -47.75 12.93 9.85
C PRO A 377 -46.73 12.11 9.06
N HIS A 378 -46.93 10.79 8.89
CA HIS A 378 -46.00 9.90 8.19
C HIS A 378 -46.27 9.86 6.68
N ASP A 379 -46.86 10.91 6.11
CA ASP A 379 -47.24 10.98 4.70
C ASP A 379 -46.16 11.62 3.81
N GLY A 380 -44.96 11.87 4.37
CA GLY A 380 -43.86 12.54 3.67
C GLY A 380 -44.06 14.04 3.45
N SER A 381 -45.15 14.63 3.94
CA SER A 381 -45.43 16.06 3.76
C SER A 381 -44.70 16.97 4.77
N GLY A 382 -44.22 16.39 5.87
CA GLY A 382 -43.45 17.09 6.90
C GLY A 382 -42.03 17.42 6.44
N ALA A 383 -41.53 18.59 6.83
CA ALA A 383 -40.11 18.92 6.64
C ALA A 383 -39.27 18.16 7.67
N ALA A 384 -38.18 17.55 7.22
CA ALA A 384 -37.22 16.87 8.08
C ALA A 384 -35.78 17.14 7.65
N THR A 385 -34.87 16.96 8.60
CA THR A 385 -33.41 16.98 8.41
C THR A 385 -32.81 15.72 8.99
N TYR A 386 -31.58 15.40 8.59
CA TYR A 386 -30.83 14.30 9.18
C TYR A 386 -29.45 14.74 9.63
N THR A 387 -28.90 14.02 10.60
CA THR A 387 -27.48 14.06 10.97
C THR A 387 -26.97 12.63 11.05
N TYR A 388 -25.84 12.36 10.39
CA TYR A 388 -25.13 11.09 10.47
C TYR A 388 -23.83 11.28 11.26
N ASP A 389 -23.65 10.52 12.33
CA ASP A 389 -22.40 10.44 13.08
C ASP A 389 -21.79 9.05 12.83
N ALA A 390 -20.86 9.00 11.87
CA ALA A 390 -20.14 7.78 11.51
C ALA A 390 -19.27 7.24 12.64
N THR A 391 -18.78 8.10 13.54
CA THR A 391 -17.95 7.66 14.68
C THR A 391 -18.81 7.01 15.76
N ALA A 392 -20.00 7.54 16.00
CA ALA A 392 -20.96 6.97 16.94
C ALA A 392 -21.79 5.82 16.35
N GLY A 393 -21.76 5.62 15.02
CA GLY A 393 -22.62 4.66 14.32
C GLY A 393 -24.09 5.00 14.51
N SER A 394 -24.48 6.26 14.25
CA SER A 394 -25.86 6.70 14.48
C SER A 394 -26.39 7.69 13.44
N ILE A 395 -27.69 7.60 13.17
CA ILE A 395 -28.44 8.55 12.33
C ILE A 395 -29.53 9.16 13.19
N THR A 396 -29.64 10.49 13.21
CA THR A 396 -30.78 11.19 13.81
C THR A 396 -31.60 11.88 12.73
N LEU A 397 -32.92 11.65 12.75
CA LEU A 397 -33.89 12.37 11.94
C LEU A 397 -34.62 13.39 12.82
N ASP A 398 -34.61 14.66 12.42
CA ASP A 398 -35.36 15.73 13.07
C ASP A 398 -36.48 16.20 12.14
N GLY A 399 -37.72 15.95 12.54
CA GLY A 399 -38.91 16.22 11.72
C GLY A 399 -40.03 15.29 12.10
N ARG A 400 -41.15 15.85 12.55
CA ARG A 400 -42.29 15.05 13.01
C ARG A 400 -42.87 14.20 11.87
N GLY A 401 -42.89 12.89 12.09
CA GLY A 401 -43.37 11.92 11.10
C GLY A 401 -42.30 11.40 10.14
N ALA A 402 -41.04 11.85 10.26
CA ALA A 402 -39.91 11.25 9.54
C ALA A 402 -39.51 9.91 10.18
N TYR A 403 -39.16 8.92 9.37
CA TYR A 403 -38.76 7.59 9.84
C TYR A 403 -37.89 6.84 8.81
N LEU A 404 -37.18 5.82 9.28
CA LEU A 404 -36.55 4.77 8.47
C LEU A 404 -37.20 3.41 8.81
N GLY A 405 -37.41 2.55 7.81
CA GLY A 405 -38.06 1.26 8.00
C GLY A 405 -39.57 1.40 8.26
N LEU A 406 -40.02 1.13 9.49
CA LEU A 406 -41.44 1.18 9.87
C LEU A 406 -41.80 2.45 10.64
N ALA A 407 -42.79 3.19 10.15
CA ALA A 407 -43.28 4.44 10.76
C ALA A 407 -43.77 4.30 12.21
N LYS A 408 -44.17 3.09 12.61
CA LYS A 408 -44.67 2.81 13.96
C LYS A 408 -43.55 2.80 15.01
N VAL A 409 -42.31 2.54 14.62
CA VAL A 409 -41.22 2.22 15.54
C VAL A 409 -40.44 3.49 15.87
N ILE A 410 -40.36 3.82 17.17
CA ILE A 410 -39.69 5.01 17.68
C ILE A 410 -38.78 4.63 18.85
N ASN A 411 -37.91 5.55 19.27
CA ASN A 411 -37.02 5.29 20.40
C ASN A 411 -37.82 4.91 21.65
N LEU A 412 -37.59 3.69 22.14
CA LEU A 412 -38.16 3.10 23.35
C LEU A 412 -39.68 2.86 23.28
N ALA A 413 -40.32 2.83 22.10
CA ALA A 413 -41.76 2.56 21.98
C ALA A 413 -42.20 2.15 20.55
N GLU A 414 -43.44 1.67 20.45
CA GLU A 414 -44.19 1.61 19.19
C GLU A 414 -45.42 2.51 19.31
N LEU A 415 -45.73 3.28 18.27
CA LEU A 415 -46.86 4.19 18.23
C LEU A 415 -48.20 3.44 18.31
N ALA A 416 -49.15 3.98 19.07
CA ALA A 416 -50.53 3.52 19.09
C ALA A 416 -51.44 4.39 18.19
N SER A 417 -50.98 5.58 17.79
CA SER A 417 -51.67 6.44 16.83
C SER A 417 -50.70 7.41 16.12
N PRO A 418 -51.06 7.93 14.91
CA PRO A 418 -50.23 8.91 14.21
C PRO A 418 -50.00 10.22 14.98
N ALA A 419 -50.91 10.57 15.89
CA ALA A 419 -50.80 11.77 16.71
C ALA A 419 -49.69 11.70 17.78
N GLU A 420 -49.11 10.53 18.01
CA GLU A 420 -48.04 10.32 18.99
C GLU A 420 -46.63 10.39 18.36
N ALA A 421 -46.54 10.63 17.05
CA ALA A 421 -45.25 10.76 16.35
C ALA A 421 -44.35 11.81 17.05
N PRO A 422 -43.09 11.45 17.40
CA PRO A 422 -42.15 12.36 18.01
C PRO A 422 -41.63 13.37 16.99
N ASP A 423 -40.97 14.43 17.49
CA ASP A 423 -40.33 15.42 16.63
C ASP A 423 -38.93 14.99 16.15
N SER A 424 -38.35 13.93 16.75
CA SER A 424 -37.01 13.42 16.44
C SER A 424 -36.91 11.91 16.74
N ILE A 425 -36.13 11.18 15.95
CA ILE A 425 -35.83 9.74 16.10
C ILE A 425 -34.33 9.50 15.84
N THR A 426 -33.68 8.71 16.68
CA THR A 426 -32.28 8.29 16.49
C THR A 426 -32.20 6.78 16.25
N TYR A 427 -31.40 6.38 15.27
CA TYR A 427 -31.11 4.99 14.91
C TYR A 427 -29.65 4.67 15.20
N MET A 428 -29.37 3.45 15.61
CA MET A 428 -28.03 2.87 15.47
C MET A 428 -27.86 2.49 14.01
N ALA A 429 -26.72 2.81 13.41
CA ALA A 429 -26.53 2.73 11.97
C ALA A 429 -25.14 2.19 11.64
N ASP A 430 -25.11 1.23 10.72
CA ASP A 430 -23.93 0.68 10.09
C ASP A 430 -24.04 0.85 8.58
N LEU A 431 -23.16 1.66 8.00
CA LEU A 431 -23.18 2.00 6.58
C LEU A 431 -21.98 1.34 5.90
N ASP A 432 -22.28 0.41 5.00
CA ASP A 432 -21.29 -0.34 4.21
C ASP A 432 -21.61 -0.19 2.72
N GLY A 433 -20.90 0.74 2.07
CA GLY A 433 -21.10 1.07 0.65
C GLY A 433 -22.54 1.48 0.30
N ASP A 434 -23.25 0.56 -0.38
CA ASP A 434 -24.64 0.71 -0.81
C ASP A 434 -25.64 -0.04 0.09
N THR A 435 -25.19 -0.54 1.23
CA THR A 435 -26.03 -1.17 2.27
C THR A 435 -26.01 -0.33 3.54
N LEU A 436 -27.19 -0.10 4.11
CA LEU A 436 -27.35 0.58 5.39
C LEU A 436 -28.16 -0.32 6.32
N GLU A 437 -27.51 -0.90 7.32
CA GLU A 437 -28.18 -1.63 8.39
C GLU A 437 -28.45 -0.69 9.56
N ILE A 438 -29.69 -0.71 10.06
CA ILE A 438 -30.10 0.15 11.17
C ILE A 438 -30.88 -0.63 12.22
N ASP A 439 -30.65 -0.28 13.47
CA ASP A 439 -31.35 -0.82 14.63
C ASP A 439 -31.97 0.32 15.45
N ILE A 440 -33.11 0.01 16.08
CA ILE A 440 -33.78 0.92 17.01
C ILE A 440 -34.35 0.15 18.20
N GLU A 441 -33.95 0.56 19.41
CA GLU A 441 -34.43 -0.04 20.65
C GLU A 441 -35.88 0.38 20.94
N VAL A 442 -36.75 -0.58 21.26
CA VAL A 442 -38.12 -0.39 21.72
C VAL A 442 -38.28 -0.76 23.20
N ALA A 443 -39.43 -0.41 23.77
CA ALA A 443 -39.75 -0.70 25.18
C ALA A 443 -39.51 -2.17 25.53
N GLY A 444 -38.84 -2.41 26.66
CA GLY A 444 -38.56 -3.77 27.16
C GLY A 444 -37.28 -4.40 26.63
N GLY A 445 -36.45 -3.65 25.91
CA GLY A 445 -35.13 -4.07 25.44
C GLY A 445 -35.15 -4.91 24.17
N GLY A 446 -36.22 -4.81 23.37
CA GLY A 446 -36.27 -5.36 22.02
C GLY A 446 -35.67 -4.38 21.01
N TYR A 447 -35.21 -4.89 19.87
CA TYR A 447 -34.62 -4.11 18.79
C TYR A 447 -35.31 -4.45 17.48
N TRP A 448 -35.80 -3.44 16.79
CA TRP A 448 -36.15 -3.60 15.38
C TRP A 448 -34.91 -3.36 14.53
N LYS A 449 -34.66 -4.25 13.57
CA LYS A 449 -33.61 -4.15 12.56
C LYS A 449 -34.24 -3.86 11.19
N TYR A 450 -33.57 -3.01 10.41
CA TYR A 450 -33.85 -2.81 8.99
C TYR A 450 -32.56 -2.85 8.17
N LYS A 451 -32.65 -3.41 6.97
CA LYS A 451 -31.61 -3.37 5.95
C LYS A 451 -32.11 -2.55 4.77
N LEU A 452 -31.45 -1.43 4.52
CA LEU A 452 -31.72 -0.57 3.38
C LEU A 452 -30.63 -0.75 2.32
N VAL A 453 -31.00 -0.56 1.05
CA VAL A 453 -30.09 -0.58 -0.10
C VAL A 453 -30.24 0.71 -0.90
N ARG A 454 -29.12 1.20 -1.45
CA ARG A 454 -29.09 2.38 -2.32
C ARG A 454 -29.74 2.06 -3.68
N GLN A 455 -30.47 3.03 -4.22
CA GLN A 455 -31.14 2.97 -5.54
C GLN A 455 -30.20 3.23 -6.72
#